data_AF-A0A3B8PXA5-F1
#
_entry.id   AF-A0A3B8PXA5-F1
#
_cell.length_a   1.000
_cell.length_b   1.000
_cell.length_c   1.000
_cell.angle_alpha   90.00
_cell.angle_beta   90.00
_cell.angle_gamma   90.00
#
_symmetry.space_group_name_H-M   'P 1'
#
loop_
_entity.id
_entity.type
_entity.pdbx_description
1 polymer ?
#
loop_
_entity_poly.entity_id
_entity_poly.type
_entity_poly.pdbx_seq_one_letter_code
_entity_poly.pdbx_strand_id
1 'polypeptide(L)'
;EHGPVDFRDIGDLTRACDLWGMTSIMRINQNEQAIVYRALDRGVQGIVVPHVNTKAEAENVVAGGKFSPVGQRGLFTSRQGYGVESYFDNANDQTMFIVLIEDIVAVNNLDEILEVDHIDVFFVAPSDLASSMGLIGQLDHPEVVATREGALKKIVESGRVAGTLTFNDNVDHFTDMGVRFVMTSAGPWIDAGAAAFKSAAGIA
;
A
#
# COMPACT_ATOMS: atom_id res chain seq x y z
N GLU A 1 -9.00 4.75 2.30
CA GLU A 1 -9.94 3.92 3.10
C GLU A 1 -10.43 4.62 4.36
N HIS A 2 -9.60 4.83 5.39
CA HIS A 2 -10.04 5.38 6.69
C HIS A 2 -9.89 6.90 6.86
N GLY A 3 -9.42 7.61 5.85
CA GLY A 3 -9.24 9.07 5.88
C GLY A 3 -10.46 9.83 5.32
N PRO A 4 -10.55 11.14 5.57
CA PRO A 4 -11.69 11.97 5.13
C PRO A 4 -11.64 12.37 3.65
N VAL A 5 -10.72 11.82 2.87
CA VAL A 5 -10.43 12.22 1.47
C VAL A 5 -11.49 11.66 0.53
N ASP A 6 -12.06 12.52 -0.32
CA ASP A 6 -12.99 12.14 -1.38
C ASP A 6 -12.34 12.23 -2.78
N PHE A 7 -12.96 11.61 -3.80
CA PHE A 7 -12.47 11.60 -5.18
C PHE A 7 -12.26 12.98 -5.80
N ARG A 8 -13.01 13.98 -5.32
CA ARG A 8 -12.85 15.37 -5.73
C ARG A 8 -11.45 15.88 -5.38
N ASP A 9 -10.94 15.53 -4.20
CA ASP A 9 -9.70 16.04 -3.62
C ASP A 9 -8.45 15.41 -4.27
N ILE A 10 -8.59 14.20 -4.83
CA ILE A 10 -7.46 13.41 -5.37
C ILE A 10 -6.63 14.19 -6.39
N GLY A 11 -7.28 14.91 -7.32
CA GLY A 11 -6.55 15.68 -8.32
C GLY A 11 -5.70 16.81 -7.71
N ASP A 12 -6.13 17.36 -6.58
CA ASP A 12 -5.40 18.41 -5.87
C ASP A 12 -4.23 17.83 -5.07
N LEU A 13 -4.47 16.73 -4.36
CA LEU A 13 -3.45 16.01 -3.58
C LEU A 13 -2.34 15.46 -4.47
N THR A 14 -2.71 14.84 -5.59
CA THR A 14 -1.72 14.25 -6.50
C THR A 14 -0.87 15.33 -7.19
N ARG A 15 -1.44 16.51 -7.51
CA ARG A 15 -0.64 17.67 -7.98
C ARG A 15 0.32 18.17 -6.91
N ALA A 16 -0.08 18.18 -5.63
CA ALA A 16 0.81 18.55 -4.54
C ALA A 16 1.99 17.59 -4.44
N CYS A 17 1.77 16.28 -4.61
CA CYS A 17 2.87 15.30 -4.68
C CYS A 17 3.83 15.62 -5.83
N ASP A 18 3.33 15.89 -7.03
CA ASP A 18 4.16 16.21 -8.20
C ASP A 18 5.04 17.46 -7.98
N LEU A 19 4.50 18.50 -7.34
CA LEU A 19 5.25 19.73 -7.02
C LEU A 19 6.46 19.48 -6.11
N TRP A 20 6.43 18.40 -5.33
CA TRP A 20 7.50 17.98 -4.42
C TRP A 20 8.33 16.81 -4.99
N GLY A 21 8.06 16.37 -6.22
CA GLY A 21 8.74 15.21 -6.82
C GLY A 21 8.41 13.88 -6.12
N MET A 22 7.26 13.81 -5.44
CA MET A 22 6.81 12.62 -4.70
C MET A 22 5.81 11.81 -5.53
N THR A 23 5.91 10.47 -5.48
CA THR A 23 4.91 9.59 -6.08
C THR A 23 3.62 9.61 -5.29
N SER A 24 2.49 9.83 -5.95
CA SER A 24 1.17 9.79 -5.31
C SER A 24 0.61 8.37 -5.23
N ILE A 25 0.31 7.91 -4.01
CA ILE A 25 -0.23 6.57 -3.73
C ILE A 25 -1.58 6.70 -3.02
N MET A 26 -2.60 5.99 -3.49
CA MET A 26 -3.94 5.97 -2.90
C MET A 26 -4.33 4.58 -2.41
N ARG A 27 -4.69 4.47 -1.12
CA ARG A 27 -5.40 3.29 -0.59
C ARG A 27 -6.90 3.39 -0.86
N ILE A 28 -7.37 2.58 -1.80
CA ILE A 28 -8.80 2.44 -2.11
C ILE A 28 -9.51 1.69 -0.98
N ASN A 29 -10.84 1.73 -0.95
CA ASN A 29 -11.64 1.09 0.10
C ASN A 29 -12.15 -0.29 -0.29
N GLN A 30 -12.14 -0.65 -1.58
CA GLN A 30 -12.62 -1.93 -2.09
C GLN A 30 -11.87 -2.30 -3.37
N ASN A 31 -11.66 -3.61 -3.59
CA ASN A 31 -11.03 -4.16 -4.79
C ASN A 31 -12.00 -4.18 -5.99
N GLU A 32 -12.49 -3.01 -6.39
CA GLU A 32 -13.31 -2.86 -7.58
C GLU A 32 -12.52 -2.18 -8.70
N GLN A 33 -12.48 -2.78 -9.89
CA GLN A 33 -11.76 -2.22 -11.04
C GLN A 33 -12.20 -0.79 -11.36
N ALA A 34 -13.49 -0.48 -11.17
CA ALA A 34 -14.04 0.85 -11.37
C ALA A 34 -13.46 1.91 -10.44
N ILE A 35 -13.11 1.53 -9.22
CA ILE A 35 -12.46 2.41 -8.25
C ILE A 35 -10.98 2.57 -8.61
N VAL A 36 -10.31 1.47 -9.00
CA VAL A 36 -8.90 1.46 -9.44
C VAL A 36 -8.68 2.42 -10.59
N TYR A 37 -9.35 2.23 -11.74
CA TYR A 37 -9.09 3.09 -12.89
C TYR A 37 -9.56 4.53 -12.66
N ARG A 38 -10.61 4.76 -11.86
CA ARG A 38 -11.06 6.11 -11.52
C ARG A 38 -10.00 6.85 -10.70
N ALA A 39 -9.31 6.18 -9.78
CA ALA A 39 -8.20 6.78 -9.04
C ALA A 39 -7.03 7.15 -9.97
N LEU A 40 -6.66 6.23 -10.87
CA LEU A 40 -5.61 6.45 -11.85
C LEU A 40 -5.94 7.60 -12.83
N ASP A 41 -7.19 7.73 -13.25
CA ASP A 41 -7.66 8.82 -14.13
C ASP A 41 -7.57 10.20 -13.46
N ARG A 42 -7.62 10.23 -12.12
CA ARG A 42 -7.37 11.45 -11.31
C ARG A 42 -5.88 11.75 -11.14
N GLY A 43 -5.00 10.91 -11.66
CA GLY A 43 -3.54 11.12 -11.70
C GLY A 43 -2.78 10.52 -10.52
N VAL A 44 -3.39 9.59 -9.79
CA VAL A 44 -2.70 8.71 -8.85
C VAL A 44 -1.73 7.82 -9.63
N GLN A 45 -0.56 7.55 -9.06
CA GLN A 45 0.49 6.73 -9.69
C GLN A 45 0.66 5.35 -9.03
N GLY A 46 0.22 5.20 -7.78
CA GLY A 46 0.21 3.93 -7.07
C GLY A 46 -1.12 3.63 -6.38
N ILE A 47 -1.55 2.37 -6.40
CA ILE A 47 -2.79 1.93 -5.76
C ILE A 47 -2.46 0.92 -4.67
N VAL A 48 -2.97 1.16 -3.46
CA VAL A 48 -2.97 0.18 -2.36
C VAL A 48 -4.36 -0.42 -2.26
N VAL A 49 -4.47 -1.75 -2.33
CA VAL A 49 -5.73 -2.49 -2.27
C VAL A 49 -5.81 -3.28 -0.97
N PRO A 50 -6.80 -2.99 -0.10
CA PRO A 50 -6.98 -3.71 1.15
C PRO A 50 -7.58 -5.11 0.94
N HIS A 51 -7.44 -5.97 1.94
CA HIS A 51 -8.12 -7.27 2.05
C HIS A 51 -7.97 -8.19 0.82
N VAL A 52 -6.77 -8.27 0.22
CA VAL A 52 -6.50 -9.20 -0.89
C VAL A 52 -6.18 -10.58 -0.32
N ASN A 53 -7.17 -11.46 -0.36
CA ASN A 53 -7.18 -12.76 0.31
C ASN A 53 -6.88 -13.94 -0.61
N THR A 54 -7.01 -13.77 -1.92
CA THR A 54 -6.89 -14.84 -2.91
C THR A 54 -6.10 -14.39 -4.15
N LYS A 55 -5.58 -15.36 -4.90
CA LYS A 55 -4.95 -15.14 -6.20
C LYS A 55 -5.86 -14.37 -7.16
N ALA A 56 -7.13 -14.77 -7.25
CA ALA A 56 -8.11 -14.13 -8.13
C ALA A 56 -8.35 -12.65 -7.78
N GLU A 57 -8.36 -12.30 -6.50
CA GLU A 57 -8.47 -10.91 -6.06
C GLU A 57 -7.21 -10.11 -6.42
N ALA A 58 -6.02 -10.70 -6.29
CA ALA A 58 -4.77 -10.08 -6.74
C ALA A 58 -4.76 -9.87 -8.27
N GLU A 59 -5.18 -10.85 -9.05
CA GLU A 59 -5.34 -10.73 -10.52
C GLU A 59 -6.35 -9.64 -10.91
N ASN A 60 -7.42 -9.46 -10.12
CA ASN A 60 -8.39 -8.40 -10.34
C ASN A 60 -7.80 -6.98 -10.16
N VAL A 61 -6.84 -6.80 -9.25
CA VAL A 61 -6.10 -5.54 -9.10
C VAL A 61 -5.37 -5.19 -10.39
N VAL A 62 -4.63 -6.16 -10.93
CA VAL A 62 -3.87 -6.02 -12.18
C VAL A 62 -4.80 -5.73 -13.35
N ALA A 63 -5.90 -6.48 -13.46
CA ALA A 63 -6.89 -6.31 -14.51
C ALA A 63 -7.52 -4.90 -14.49
N GLY A 64 -7.86 -4.36 -13.32
CA GLY A 64 -8.43 -3.01 -13.23
C GLY A 64 -7.43 -1.88 -13.49
N GLY A 65 -6.15 -2.15 -13.26
CA GLY A 65 -5.10 -1.13 -13.26
C GLY A 65 -4.29 -1.00 -14.55
N LYS A 66 -4.06 -2.11 -15.26
CA LYS A 66 -3.29 -2.14 -16.51
C LYS A 66 -4.23 -2.07 -17.72
N PHE A 67 -3.80 -1.38 -18.77
CA PHE A 67 -4.46 -1.38 -20.09
C PHE A 67 -4.20 -2.71 -20.83
N SER A 68 -5.03 -3.00 -21.83
CA SER A 68 -4.87 -4.15 -22.73
C SER A 68 -3.48 -4.14 -23.40
N PRO A 69 -2.82 -5.30 -23.59
CA PRO A 69 -3.30 -6.67 -23.33
C PRO A 69 -3.06 -7.19 -21.91
N VAL A 70 -2.36 -6.44 -21.05
CA VAL A 70 -2.00 -6.89 -19.69
C VAL A 70 -3.22 -6.91 -18.77
N GLY A 71 -4.09 -5.90 -18.90
CA GLY A 71 -5.31 -5.80 -18.11
C GLY A 71 -6.52 -5.37 -18.94
N GLN A 72 -7.52 -4.86 -18.22
CA GLN A 72 -8.86 -4.52 -18.71
C GLN A 72 -9.25 -3.08 -18.36
N ARG A 73 -8.28 -2.23 -17.97
CA ARG A 73 -8.53 -0.81 -17.68
C ARG A 73 -9.20 -0.12 -18.87
N GLY A 74 -10.30 0.57 -18.59
CA GLY A 74 -11.03 1.36 -19.59
C GLY A 74 -10.14 2.43 -20.21
N LEU A 75 -10.22 2.59 -21.54
CA LEU A 75 -9.34 3.47 -22.29
C LEU A 75 -9.70 4.94 -22.06
N PHE A 76 -9.01 5.58 -21.12
CA PHE A 76 -9.05 7.01 -20.91
C PHE A 76 -7.69 7.50 -20.43
N THR A 77 -7.31 8.72 -20.82
CA THR A 77 -6.09 9.34 -20.32
C THR A 77 -6.30 9.88 -18.90
N SER A 78 -5.22 10.24 -18.22
CA SER A 78 -5.30 10.96 -16.95
C SER A 78 -4.60 12.31 -17.06
N ARG A 79 -4.63 13.10 -15.98
CA ARG A 79 -3.78 14.30 -15.91
C ARG A 79 -2.28 14.01 -16.09
N GLN A 80 -1.83 12.78 -15.80
CA GLN A 80 -0.44 12.35 -16.02
C GLN A 80 -0.13 12.11 -17.51
N GLY A 81 -1.16 12.00 -18.35
CA GLY A 81 -1.01 11.77 -19.79
C GLY A 81 -1.04 13.03 -20.65
N TYR A 82 -1.22 14.21 -20.07
CA TYR A 82 -1.24 15.46 -20.85
C TYR A 82 0.15 15.79 -21.40
N GLY A 83 0.27 15.79 -22.73
CA GLY A 83 1.54 16.03 -23.41
C GLY A 83 2.54 14.87 -23.33
N VAL A 84 2.10 13.69 -22.86
CA VAL A 84 2.94 12.49 -22.78
C VAL A 84 2.66 11.59 -23.98
N GLU A 85 3.67 11.41 -24.83
CA GLU A 85 3.63 10.44 -25.92
C GLU A 85 3.59 9.00 -25.37
N SER A 86 2.88 8.11 -26.07
CA SER A 86 2.72 6.70 -25.67
C SER A 86 2.27 6.50 -24.21
N TYR A 87 1.42 7.40 -23.70
CA TYR A 87 0.98 7.38 -22.31
C TYR A 87 0.42 6.01 -21.87
N PHE A 88 -0.34 5.31 -22.71
CA PHE A 88 -0.95 4.04 -22.33
C PHE A 88 0.09 2.94 -22.08
N ASP A 89 1.11 2.86 -22.93
CA ASP A 89 2.22 1.92 -22.77
C ASP A 89 3.05 2.29 -21.53
N ASN A 90 3.41 3.57 -21.40
CA ASN A 90 4.15 4.07 -20.25
C ASN A 90 3.40 3.85 -18.93
N ALA A 91 2.08 4.05 -18.91
CA ALA A 91 1.25 3.84 -17.73
C ALA A 91 1.22 2.38 -17.29
N ASN A 92 1.28 1.43 -18.23
CA ASN A 92 1.40 0.01 -17.90
C ASN A 92 2.72 -0.30 -17.18
N ASP A 93 3.80 0.37 -17.54
CA ASP A 93 5.11 0.13 -16.92
C ASP A 93 5.32 0.92 -15.62
N GLN A 94 4.65 2.07 -15.47
CA GLN A 94 4.91 3.03 -14.39
C GLN A 94 3.86 3.07 -13.27
N THR A 95 2.73 2.38 -13.43
CA THR A 95 1.71 2.30 -12.36
C THR A 95 2.08 1.23 -11.33
N MET A 96 2.17 1.64 -10.07
CA MET A 96 2.52 0.78 -8.93
C MET A 96 1.27 0.14 -8.30
N PHE A 97 1.32 -1.17 -8.04
CA PHE A 97 0.28 -1.89 -7.31
C PHE A 97 0.83 -2.50 -6.01
N ILE A 98 0.14 -2.18 -4.92
CA ILE A 98 0.43 -2.66 -3.57
C ILE A 98 -0.81 -3.41 -3.08
N VAL A 99 -0.66 -4.68 -2.71
CA VAL A 99 -1.75 -5.47 -2.12
C VAL A 99 -1.49 -5.67 -0.64
N LEU A 100 -2.54 -5.51 0.17
CA LEU A 100 -2.44 -5.71 1.61
C LEU A 100 -2.71 -7.18 1.96
N ILE A 101 -1.69 -7.82 2.53
CA ILE A 101 -1.75 -9.12 3.17
C ILE A 101 -2.06 -8.87 4.64
N GLU A 102 -3.34 -8.66 4.95
CA GLU A 102 -3.78 -8.15 6.25
C GLU A 102 -4.88 -8.99 6.90
N ASP A 103 -5.13 -10.17 6.35
CA ASP A 103 -6.04 -11.17 6.90
C ASP A 103 -5.31 -12.52 7.00
N ILE A 104 -5.65 -13.32 7.99
CA ILE A 104 -5.07 -14.67 8.15
C ILE A 104 -5.32 -15.56 6.93
N VAL A 105 -6.44 -15.34 6.21
CA VAL A 105 -6.75 -16.03 4.96
C VAL A 105 -5.73 -15.68 3.88
N ALA A 106 -5.38 -14.39 3.72
CA ALA A 106 -4.33 -13.95 2.80
C ALA A 106 -2.97 -14.58 3.12
N VAL A 107 -2.61 -14.69 4.40
CA VAL A 107 -1.35 -15.35 4.82
C VAL A 107 -1.35 -16.84 4.45
N ASN A 108 -2.47 -17.53 4.65
CA ASN A 108 -2.61 -18.95 4.28
C ASN A 108 -2.56 -19.17 2.76
N ASN A 109 -3.04 -18.21 1.97
CA ASN A 109 -3.01 -18.25 0.50
C ASN A 109 -1.79 -17.56 -0.12
N LEU A 110 -0.80 -17.16 0.69
CA LEU A 110 0.27 -16.27 0.26
C LEU A 110 1.11 -16.85 -0.89
N ASP A 111 1.30 -18.17 -0.97
CA ASP A 111 2.01 -18.80 -2.09
C ASP A 111 1.35 -18.47 -3.44
N GLU A 112 0.04 -18.67 -3.53
CA GLU A 112 -0.72 -18.46 -4.77
C GLU A 112 -0.81 -16.97 -5.13
N ILE A 113 -0.91 -16.10 -4.12
CA ILE A 113 -0.94 -14.64 -4.32
C ILE A 113 0.40 -14.13 -4.89
N LEU A 114 1.53 -14.69 -4.44
CA LEU A 114 2.86 -14.30 -4.90
C LEU A 114 3.17 -14.69 -6.35
N GLU A 115 2.40 -15.61 -6.93
CA GLU A 115 2.50 -15.99 -8.34
C GLU A 115 1.93 -14.93 -9.29
N VAL A 116 1.15 -13.97 -8.79
CA VAL A 116 0.52 -12.95 -9.63
C VAL A 116 1.53 -11.90 -10.07
N ASP A 117 1.74 -11.80 -11.38
CA ASP A 117 2.61 -10.80 -11.98
C ASP A 117 1.99 -9.40 -11.97
N HIS A 118 2.83 -8.38 -12.16
CA HIS A 118 2.44 -6.97 -12.15
C HIS A 118 1.88 -6.44 -10.82
N ILE A 119 2.14 -7.14 -9.72
CA ILE A 119 2.03 -6.61 -8.36
C ILE A 119 3.44 -6.26 -7.89
N ASP A 120 3.62 -5.00 -7.47
CA ASP A 120 4.94 -4.47 -7.12
C ASP A 120 5.28 -4.70 -5.65
N VAL A 121 4.29 -4.65 -4.75
CA VAL A 121 4.51 -4.78 -3.30
C VAL A 121 3.42 -5.64 -2.66
N PHE A 122 3.86 -6.59 -1.84
CA PHE A 122 3.01 -7.36 -0.94
C PHE A 122 3.22 -6.83 0.47
N PHE A 123 2.23 -6.07 0.96
CA PHE A 123 2.34 -5.30 2.20
C PHE A 123 1.64 -6.04 3.34
N VAL A 124 2.37 -6.43 4.38
CA VAL A 124 1.79 -7.08 5.56
C VAL A 124 1.36 -6.01 6.57
N ALA A 125 0.06 -5.80 6.74
CA ALA A 125 -0.49 -4.81 7.67
C ALA A 125 -0.84 -5.47 9.02
N PRO A 126 -0.18 -5.09 10.13
CA PRO A 126 -0.28 -5.85 11.38
C PRO A 126 -1.60 -5.65 12.14
N SER A 127 -2.25 -4.50 12.00
CA SER A 127 -3.49 -4.18 12.75
C SER A 127 -4.67 -5.04 12.33
N ASP A 128 -4.97 -5.08 11.04
CA ASP A 128 -6.05 -5.91 10.51
C ASP A 128 -5.68 -7.40 10.60
N LEU A 129 -4.40 -7.76 10.46
CA LEU A 129 -3.95 -9.13 10.64
C LEU A 129 -4.24 -9.63 12.06
N ALA A 130 -3.87 -8.86 13.09
CA ALA A 130 -4.18 -9.18 14.48
C ALA A 130 -5.70 -9.32 14.69
N SER A 131 -6.49 -8.43 14.09
CA SER A 131 -7.96 -8.50 14.14
C SER A 131 -8.50 -9.80 13.52
N SER A 132 -8.02 -10.17 12.32
CA SER A 132 -8.43 -11.39 11.61
C SER A 132 -8.06 -12.68 12.35
N MET A 133 -7.04 -12.62 13.21
CA MET A 133 -6.60 -13.71 14.09
C MET A 133 -7.38 -13.75 15.43
N GLY A 134 -8.32 -12.84 15.66
CA GLY A 134 -9.06 -12.74 16.92
C GLY A 134 -8.29 -12.05 18.06
N LEU A 135 -7.19 -11.35 17.72
CA LEU A 135 -6.25 -10.72 18.65
C LEU A 135 -6.27 -9.19 18.51
N ILE A 136 -7.48 -8.61 18.41
CA ILE A 136 -7.68 -7.16 18.17
C ILE A 136 -6.85 -6.32 19.15
N GLY A 137 -6.04 -5.41 18.60
CA GLY A 137 -5.19 -4.49 19.36
C GLY A 137 -3.94 -5.11 20.00
N GLN A 138 -3.71 -6.42 19.85
CA GLN A 138 -2.59 -7.13 20.47
C GLN A 138 -1.44 -7.35 19.46
N LEU A 139 -0.86 -6.25 18.97
CA LEU A 139 0.20 -6.30 17.93
C LEU A 139 1.47 -7.04 18.38
N ASP A 140 1.77 -7.00 19.69
CA ASP A 140 2.93 -7.66 20.29
C ASP A 140 2.64 -9.11 20.72
N HIS A 141 1.44 -9.63 20.44
CA HIS A 141 1.14 -11.02 20.74
C HIS A 141 2.09 -11.93 19.95
N PRO A 142 2.74 -12.93 20.59
CA PRO A 142 3.77 -13.75 19.94
C PRO A 142 3.32 -14.39 18.62
N GLU A 143 2.05 -14.80 18.54
CA GLU A 143 1.48 -15.38 17.32
C GLU A 143 1.31 -14.35 16.19
N VAL A 144 0.90 -13.12 16.50
CA VAL A 144 0.79 -12.03 15.50
C VAL A 144 2.16 -11.66 14.97
N VAL A 145 3.14 -11.52 15.86
CA VAL A 145 4.53 -11.23 15.50
C VAL A 145 5.09 -12.34 14.60
N ALA A 146 4.95 -13.60 15.02
CA ALA A 146 5.43 -14.75 14.25
C ALA A 146 4.75 -14.86 12.87
N THR A 147 3.44 -14.58 12.80
CA THR A 147 2.68 -14.64 11.55
C THR A 147 3.10 -13.52 10.60
N ARG A 148 3.20 -12.28 11.10
CA ARG A 148 3.69 -11.12 10.33
C ARG A 148 5.09 -11.37 9.79
N GLU A 149 6.02 -11.76 10.65
CA GLU A 149 7.42 -11.95 10.27
C GLU A 149 7.62 -13.14 9.36
N GLY A 150 6.86 -14.23 9.57
CA GLY A 150 6.81 -15.36 8.66
C GLY A 150 6.34 -14.97 7.26
N ALA A 151 5.26 -14.18 7.16
CA ALA A 151 4.77 -13.67 5.89
C ALA A 151 5.79 -12.76 5.20
N LEU A 152 6.38 -11.79 5.92
CA LEU A 152 7.41 -10.90 5.38
C LEU A 152 8.62 -11.67 4.85
N LYS A 153 9.12 -12.62 5.63
CA LYS A 153 10.24 -13.47 5.24
C LYS A 153 9.92 -14.25 3.96
N LYS A 154 8.73 -14.85 3.89
CA LYS A 154 8.27 -15.61 2.71
C LYS A 154 8.19 -14.76 1.44
N ILE A 155 7.69 -13.52 1.56
CA ILE A 155 7.64 -12.57 0.44
C ILE A 155 9.06 -12.22 -0.04
N VAL A 156 9.99 -11.97 0.88
CA VAL A 156 11.38 -11.66 0.52
C VAL A 156 12.08 -12.86 -0.12
N GLU A 157 11.90 -14.07 0.44
CA GLU A 157 12.51 -15.30 -0.08
C GLU A 157 11.96 -15.72 -1.46
N SER A 158 10.74 -15.28 -1.82
CA SER A 158 10.19 -15.49 -3.17
C SER A 158 10.70 -14.48 -4.21
N GLY A 159 11.55 -13.54 -3.80
CA GLY A 159 12.07 -12.48 -4.67
C GLY A 159 11.08 -11.35 -4.94
N ARG A 160 9.94 -11.31 -4.24
CA ARG A 160 8.96 -10.23 -4.29
C ARG A 160 9.29 -9.15 -3.26
N VAL A 161 8.73 -7.94 -3.43
CA VAL A 161 8.97 -6.83 -2.49
C VAL A 161 7.99 -6.92 -1.33
N ALA A 162 8.53 -7.07 -0.12
CA ALA A 162 7.77 -6.96 1.11
C ALA A 162 7.62 -5.51 1.56
N GLY A 163 6.44 -5.19 2.09
CA GLY A 163 6.20 -3.95 2.83
C GLY A 163 5.52 -4.15 4.17
N THR A 164 5.72 -3.23 5.11
CA THR A 164 5.00 -3.24 6.40
C THR A 164 5.01 -1.87 7.08
N LEU A 165 4.27 -1.76 8.18
CA LEU A 165 4.28 -0.61 9.07
C LEU A 165 5.51 -0.67 9.98
N THR A 166 6.24 0.43 10.07
CA THR A 166 7.45 0.59 10.88
C THR A 166 7.42 1.88 11.68
N PHE A 167 8.20 1.93 12.75
CA PHE A 167 8.44 3.08 13.60
C PHE A 167 9.94 3.27 13.80
N ASN A 168 10.34 4.38 14.41
CA ASN A 168 11.75 4.73 14.57
C ASN A 168 12.57 3.69 15.36
N ASP A 169 11.91 2.90 16.22
CA ASP A 169 12.53 1.93 17.11
C ASP A 169 12.60 0.51 16.52
N ASN A 170 12.03 0.27 15.33
CA ASN A 170 12.00 -1.07 14.73
C ASN A 170 12.24 -1.11 13.21
N VAL A 171 12.45 0.05 12.57
CA VAL A 171 12.65 0.12 11.12
C VAL A 171 13.88 -0.67 10.68
N ASP A 172 14.94 -0.67 11.48
CA ASP A 172 16.18 -1.41 11.25
C ASP A 172 15.91 -2.92 11.16
N HIS A 173 15.22 -3.49 12.16
CA HIS A 173 14.81 -4.89 12.20
C HIS A 173 14.12 -5.33 10.90
N PHE A 174 13.13 -4.58 10.43
CA PHE A 174 12.43 -4.92 9.18
C PHE A 174 13.31 -4.75 7.94
N THR A 175 14.14 -3.71 7.89
CA THR A 175 15.07 -3.54 6.75
C THR A 175 16.13 -4.62 6.68
N ASP A 176 16.59 -5.13 7.83
CA ASP A 176 17.53 -6.25 7.93
C ASP A 176 16.89 -7.57 7.49
N MET A 177 15.58 -7.74 7.72
CA MET A 177 14.79 -8.85 7.17
C MET A 177 14.59 -8.76 5.65
N GLY A 178 14.99 -7.67 5.00
CA GLY A 178 14.87 -7.48 3.56
C GLY A 178 13.60 -6.74 3.12
N VAL A 179 12.81 -6.18 4.04
CA VAL A 179 11.68 -5.30 3.70
C VAL A 179 12.20 -4.05 3.00
N ARG A 180 11.52 -3.62 1.92
CA ARG A 180 11.94 -2.45 1.11
C ARG A 180 10.84 -1.41 0.90
N PHE A 181 9.60 -1.71 1.24
CA PHE A 181 8.51 -0.74 1.27
C PHE A 181 8.05 -0.50 2.70
N VAL A 182 8.58 0.55 3.35
CA VAL A 182 8.26 0.86 4.75
C VAL A 182 7.26 2.00 4.83
N MET A 183 6.21 1.84 5.64
CA MET A 183 5.25 2.89 5.94
C MET A 183 5.39 3.31 7.40
N THR A 184 5.27 4.60 7.68
CA THR A 184 5.15 5.14 9.04
C THR A 184 4.14 6.29 9.04
N SER A 185 3.77 6.80 10.22
CA SER A 185 2.88 7.96 10.34
C SER A 185 3.59 9.13 11.00
N ALA A 186 3.18 10.36 10.64
CA ALA A 186 3.75 11.57 11.23
C ALA A 186 3.26 11.83 12.67
N GLY A 187 2.18 11.16 13.11
CA GLY A 187 1.56 11.36 14.42
C GLY A 187 2.55 11.23 15.59
N PRO A 188 3.24 10.08 15.74
CA PRO A 188 4.25 9.89 16.79
C PRO A 188 5.36 10.95 16.79
N TRP A 189 5.78 11.44 15.61
CA TRP A 189 6.80 12.49 15.53
C TRP A 189 6.26 13.84 16.02
N ILE A 190 5.02 14.19 15.66
CA ILE A 190 4.34 15.39 16.12
C ILE A 190 4.12 15.33 17.63
N ASP A 191 3.66 14.19 18.15
CA ASP A 191 3.43 13.99 19.58
C ASP A 191 4.71 14.12 20.39
N ALA A 192 5.81 13.49 19.92
CA ALA A 192 7.11 13.61 20.56
C ALA A 192 7.61 15.06 20.56
N GLY A 193 7.49 15.77 19.44
CA GLY A 193 7.88 17.18 19.33
C GLY A 193 7.05 18.10 20.23
N ALA A 194 5.74 17.89 20.27
CA ALA A 194 4.83 18.64 21.13
C ALA A 194 5.09 18.38 22.62
N ALA A 195 5.33 17.12 23.01
CA ALA A 195 5.69 16.75 24.37
C ALA A 195 7.01 17.41 24.81
N ALA A 196 8.03 17.40 23.94
CA ALA A 196 9.31 18.06 24.19
C ALA A 196 9.16 19.57 24.39
N PHE A 197 8.37 20.24 23.55
CA PHE A 197 8.08 21.67 23.69
C PHE A 197 7.35 22.00 25.00
N LYS A 198 6.30 21.25 25.34
CA LYS A 198 5.54 21.44 26.60
C LYS A 198 6.43 21.28 27.83
N SER A 199 7.28 20.25 27.83
CA SER A 199 8.25 20.02 28.91
C SER A 199 9.22 21.19 29.06
N ALA A 200 9.80 21.69 27.94
CA ALA A 200 10.70 22.84 27.97
C ALA A 200 10.00 24.14 28.44
N ALA A 201 8.71 24.29 28.16
CA ALA A 201 7.90 25.42 28.58
C ALA A 201 7.36 25.30 30.02
N GLY A 202 7.55 24.15 30.70
CA GLY A 202 6.99 23.91 32.04
C GLY A 202 5.47 23.74 32.05
N ILE A 203 4.87 23.36 30.92
CA ILE A 203 3.44 23.12 30.77
C ILE A 203 3.19 21.63 31.05
N ALA A 204 2.40 21.33 32.08
CA ALA A 204 1.95 19.97 32.40
C ALA A 204 0.97 19.42 31.35
#